data_AF-A0A401M1F4-F1
#
_entry.id   AF-A0A401M1F4-F1
#
_cell.length_a   1.000
_cell.length_b   1.000
_cell.length_c   1.000
_cell.angle_alpha   90.00
_cell.angle_beta   90.00
_cell.angle_gamma   90.00
#
_symmetry.space_group_name_H-M   'P 1'
#
loop_
_entity.id
_entity.type
_entity.pdbx_description
1 polymer ?
#
loop_
_entity_poly.entity_id
_entity_poly.type
_entity_poly.pdbx_seq_one_letter_code
_entity_poly.pdbx_strand_id
1 'polypeptide(L)' 'MPDQVIFADGNSVQYEYAADGTKLRTVHKTGATTLTTDYCGNAIYENGVLKMLLNDAGYVSFPDRKVHFYLKDHQVM' A
#
# COMPACT_ATOMS: atom_id res chain seq x y z
N MET A 1 -15.14 -5.90 7.52
CA MET A 1 -14.56 -5.53 6.20
C MET A 1 -14.31 -6.80 5.42
N PRO A 2 -14.42 -6.80 4.08
CA PRO A 2 -14.03 -7.96 3.29
C PRO A 2 -12.53 -8.19 3.42
N ASP A 3 -12.17 -9.43 3.72
CA ASP A 3 -10.84 -9.95 3.96
C ASP A 3 -10.17 -10.45 2.67
N GLN A 4 -10.96 -10.83 1.66
CA GLN A 4 -10.45 -11.31 0.38
C GLN A 4 -11.35 -10.96 -0.82
N VAL A 5 -10.71 -10.58 -1.92
CA VAL A 5 -11.30 -10.45 -3.26
C VAL A 5 -10.66 -11.48 -4.18
N ILE A 6 -11.47 -12.23 -4.92
CA ILE A 6 -11.02 -13.24 -5.91
C ILE A 6 -11.57 -12.84 -7.27
N PHE A 7 -10.71 -12.84 -8.28
CA PHE A 7 -11.05 -12.52 -9.66
C PHE A 7 -11.30 -13.80 -10.47
N ALA A 8 -12.02 -13.67 -11.59
CA ALA A 8 -12.41 -14.80 -12.44
C ALA A 8 -11.21 -15.56 -13.05
N ASP A 9 -10.06 -14.90 -13.16
CA ASP A 9 -8.79 -15.46 -13.64
C ASP A 9 -7.98 -16.18 -12.54
N GLY A 10 -8.52 -16.27 -11.32
CA GLY A 10 -7.87 -16.88 -10.17
C GLY A 10 -6.92 -15.95 -9.40
N ASN A 11 -6.74 -14.71 -9.85
CA ASN A 11 -6.00 -13.71 -9.09
C ASN A 11 -6.77 -13.35 -7.81
N SER A 12 -6.06 -12.86 -6.80
CA SER A 12 -6.72 -12.44 -5.56
C SER A 12 -6.01 -11.30 -4.85
N VAL A 13 -6.77 -10.57 -4.05
CA VAL A 13 -6.27 -9.59 -3.08
C VAL A 13 -6.76 -9.97 -1.70
N GLN A 14 -5.86 -10.13 -0.75
CA GLN A 14 -6.19 -10.29 0.66
C GLN A 14 -5.84 -9.03 1.43
N TYR A 15 -6.63 -8.71 2.44
CA TYR A 15 -6.48 -7.52 3.25
C TYR A 15 -6.42 -7.88 4.74
N GLU A 16 -5.48 -7.27 5.45
CA GLU A 16 -5.38 -7.38 6.91
C GLU A 16 -5.60 -6.00 7.51
N TYR A 17 -6.43 -5.93 8.55
CA TYR A 17 -6.78 -4.70 9.25
C TYR A 17 -6.61 -4.89 10.76
N ALA A 18 -6.21 -3.83 11.45
CA ALA A 18 -6.29 -3.73 12.90
C ALA A 18 -7.74 -3.57 13.36
N ALA A 19 -7.98 -3.74 14.66
CA ALA A 19 -9.31 -3.63 15.27
C ALA A 19 -9.92 -2.21 15.13
N ASP A 20 -9.07 -1.19 14.95
CA ASP A 20 -9.46 0.20 14.70
C ASP A 20 -9.78 0.49 13.22
N GLY A 21 -9.67 -0.51 12.34
CA GLY A 21 -9.87 -0.38 10.89
C GLY A 21 -8.63 0.08 10.12
N THR A 22 -7.49 0.30 10.77
CA THR A 22 -6.23 0.62 10.09
C THR A 22 -5.80 -0.54 9.21
N LYS A 23 -5.52 -0.26 7.94
CA LYS A 23 -5.00 -1.25 6.99
C LYS A 23 -3.56 -1.59 7.34
N LEU A 24 -3.27 -2.86 7.60
CA LEU A 24 -1.95 -3.37 7.97
C LEU A 24 -1.23 -4.03 6.81
N ARG A 25 -1.95 -4.77 5.96
CA ARG A 25 -1.34 -5.52 4.85
C ARG A 25 -2.26 -5.66 3.66
N THR A 26 -1.67 -5.73 2.46
CA THR A 26 -2.28 -6.38 1.29
C THR A 26 -1.42 -7.50 0.76
N VAL A 27 -2.04 -8.59 0.34
CA VAL A 27 -1.38 -9.65 -0.44
C VAL A 27 -2.06 -9.74 -1.80
N HIS A 28 -1.33 -9.36 -2.85
CA HIS A 28 -1.75 -9.55 -4.24
C HIS A 28 -1.15 -10.86 -4.76
N LYS A 29 -2.00 -11.75 -5.25
CA LYS A 29 -1.59 -12.97 -5.95
C LYS A 29 -2.00 -12.84 -7.41
N THR A 30 -0.99 -12.87 -8.29
CA THR A 30 -1.16 -12.78 -9.75
C THR A 30 -0.46 -13.96 -10.40
N GLY A 31 -1.20 -14.96 -10.86
CA GLY A 31 -0.63 -16.22 -11.33
C GLY A 31 0.28 -16.88 -10.28
N ALA A 32 1.56 -17.05 -10.61
CA ALA A 32 2.57 -17.60 -9.69
C ALA A 32 3.28 -16.56 -8.81
N THR A 33 3.00 -15.27 -9.01
CA THR A 33 3.67 -14.19 -8.30
C THR A 33 2.83 -13.74 -7.11
N THR A 34 3.48 -13.49 -5.98
CA THR A 34 2.86 -12.87 -4.79
C THR A 34 3.60 -11.58 -4.46
N LEU A 35 2.83 -10.51 -4.27
CA LEU A 35 3.30 -9.22 -3.76
C LEU A 35 2.61 -8.95 -2.42
N THR A 36 3.41 -8.89 -1.35
CA THR A 36 2.94 -8.49 -0.02
C THR A 36 3.32 -7.03 0.19
N THR A 37 2.35 -6.19 0.55
CA THR A 37 2.59 -4.80 0.94
C THR A 37 2.20 -4.64 2.41
N ASP A 38 3.17 -4.28 3.25
CA ASP A 38 2.96 -4.01 4.68
C ASP A 38 2.93 -2.49 4.91
N TYR A 39 1.92 -2.04 5.66
CA TYR A 39 1.69 -0.65 6.02
C TYR A 39 2.02 -0.45 7.51
N CYS A 40 3.18 0.15 7.78
CA CYS A 40 3.71 0.34 9.13
C CYS A 40 3.74 1.84 9.46
N GLY A 41 2.58 2.42 9.76
CA GLY A 41 2.45 3.86 9.97
C GLY A 41 2.74 4.64 8.69
N ASN A 42 3.82 5.44 8.68
CA ASN A 42 4.23 6.18 7.49
C ASN A 42 5.19 5.41 6.58
N ALA A 43 5.60 4.18 6.92
CA ALA A 43 6.46 3.35 6.08
C ALA A 43 5.66 2.30 5.32
N ILE A 44 5.97 2.13 4.03
CA ILE A 44 5.38 1.11 3.16
C ILE A 44 6.48 0.16 2.67
N TYR A 45 6.30 -1.12 2.95
CA TYR A 45 7.19 -2.19 2.54
C TYR A 45 6.54 -3.04 1.44
N GLU A 46 7.31 -3.45 0.46
CA GLU A 46 6.91 -4.49 -0.51
C GLU A 46 7.83 -5.69 -0.39
N ASN A 47 7.27 -6.87 -0.14
CA ASN A 47 7.99 -8.12 0.10
C ASN A 47 9.11 -7.94 1.15
N GLY A 48 8.81 -7.18 2.22
CA GLY A 48 9.74 -6.87 3.30
C GLY A 48 10.78 -5.77 3.00
N VAL A 49 10.81 -5.22 1.79
CA VAL A 49 11.75 -4.15 1.40
C VAL A 49 11.07 -2.79 1.49
N LEU A 50 11.69 -1.83 2.18
CA LEU A 50 11.16 -0.46 2.27
C LEU A 50 11.08 0.18 0.88
N LYS A 51 9.88 0.57 0.47
CA LYS A 51 9.64 1.22 -0.83
C LYS A 51 9.36 2.70 -0.68
N MET A 52 8.57 3.08 0.32
CA MET A 52 8.12 4.45 0.49
C MET A 52 8.12 4.86 1.96
N LEU A 53 8.46 6.12 2.21
CA LEU A 53 8.28 6.78 3.50
C LEU A 53 7.43 8.04 3.29
N LEU A 54 6.23 8.05 3.86
CA LEU A 54 5.26 9.14 3.76
C LEU A 54 5.60 10.28 4.72
N ASN A 55 5.29 11.49 4.30
CA ASN A 55 5.33 12.71 5.13
C ASN A 55 4.13 13.60 4.79
N ASP A 56 3.99 14.73 5.50
CA ASP A 56 2.83 15.62 5.36
C ASP A 56 2.68 16.25 3.97
N ALA A 57 3.78 16.37 3.23
CA ALA A 57 3.83 17.00 1.90
C ALA A 57 3.80 16.00 0.74
N GLY A 58 3.92 14.70 1.01
CA GLY A 58 4.26 13.73 -0.03
C GLY A 58 4.90 12.45 0.51
N TYR A 59 5.91 11.95 -0.21
CA TYR A 59 6.67 10.78 0.19
C TYR A 59 8.05 10.71 -0.46
N VAL A 60 8.94 9.92 0.13
CA VAL A 60 10.23 9.54 -0.45
C VAL A 60 10.12 8.12 -0.99
N SER A 61 10.52 7.91 -2.24
CA SER A 61 10.65 6.60 -2.88
C SER A 61 12.10 6.13 -2.80
N PHE A 62 12.31 4.94 -2.24
CA PHE A 62 13.65 4.37 -2.04
C PHE A 62 14.25 3.70 -3.28
N PRO A 63 13.48 3.02 -4.16
CA PRO A 63 14.03 2.42 -5.38
C PRO A 63 14.73 3.42 -6.29
N ASP A 64 14.18 4.63 -6.43
CA ASP A 64 14.69 5.69 -7.30
C ASP A 64 15.27 6.89 -6.54
N ARG A 65 15.19 6.88 -5.20
CA ARG A 65 15.68 7.93 -4.29
C ARG A 65 15.07 9.31 -4.59
N LYS A 66 13.82 9.34 -5.05
CA LYS A 66 13.11 10.57 -5.39
C LYS A 66 12.17 11.00 -4.28
N VAL A 67 12.00 12.31 -4.17
CA VAL A 67 10.97 12.93 -3.33
C VAL A 67 9.81 13.33 -4.22
N HIS A 68 8.61 12.93 -3.83
CA HIS A 68 7.36 13.24 -4.52
C HIS A 68 6.53 14.14 -3.61
N PHE A 69 5.91 15.17 -4.20
CA PHE A 69 5.04 16.10 -3.48
C PHE A 69 3.61 15.96 -3.98
N TYR A 70 2.64 16.05 -3.07
CA TYR A 70 1.23 16.13 -3.44
C TYR A 70 0.90 17.56 -3.85
N LEU A 71 0.49 17.76 -5.11
CA LEU A 71 -0.20 18.99 -5.49
C LEU A 71 -1.64 18.87 -5.00
N LYS A 72 -1.99 19.68 -4.00
CA LYS A 72 -3.38 19.83 -3.57
C LYS A 72 -3.97 21.04 -4.29
N ASP A 73 -4.98 20.81 -5.11
CA ASP A 73 -5.85 21.91 -5.54
C ASP A 73 -6.63 22.40 -4.32
N HIS A 74 -6.82 23.71 -4.19
CA HIS A 74 -7.71 24.28 -3.19
C HIS A 74 -9.15 24.02 -3.61
N GLN A 75 -9.59 22.77 -3.52
CA GLN A 75 -11.01 22.48 -3.46
C GLN A 75 -11.49 22.92 -2.09
N VAL A 76 -11.92 24.18 -2.03
CA VAL A 76 -12.68 24.73 -0.92
C VAL A 76 -13.92 23.83 -0.78
N MET A 77 -14.04 23.20 0.40
CA MET A 77 -15.21 22.43 0.80
C MET A 77 -16.39 23.36 1.06
#